data_AF-A0A218QRH1-F1
#
_entry.id   AF-A0A218QRH1-F1
#
_cell.length_a   1.000
_cell.length_b   1.000
_cell.length_c   1.000
_cell.angle_alpha   90.00
_cell.angle_beta   90.00
_cell.angle_gamma   90.00
#
_symmetry.space_group_name_H-M   'P 1'
#
loop_
_entity.id
_entity.type
_entity.pdbx_description
1 polymer ?
#
loop_
_entity_poly.entity_id
_entity_poly.type
_entity_poly.pdbx_seq_one_letter_code
_entity_poly.pdbx_strand_id
1 'polypeptide(L)'
;MNKQDCGVWLGGVAFIGLCPFVIVAGQTPASAACPIPDSVLDQATIITSFLNSECTKQTLTQDTTYYRYYNDDNTYRFGRFLTTNFYDSSNGKTTLDAIQELALAQYFGPPPNLAQLRERVTLPAGLDVYIGVAGPQPPKACYPGGATQAFIENTRTTGISFIFDGNVPDGGSLPANCYTAGKSIPEPSPLFGIGAIAIIGLATIFNPALMQSKIKQIANG
;
A
#
# COMPACT_ATOMS: atom_id res chain seq x y z
N MET A 1 -53.28 1.51 -54.25
CA MET A 1 -53.44 0.27 -55.05
C MET A 1 -52.42 0.29 -56.17
N ASN A 2 -51.40 -0.55 -56.10
CA ASN A 2 -50.93 -1.43 -57.18
C ASN A 2 -49.73 -2.23 -56.65
N LYS A 3 -49.91 -3.56 -56.66
CA LYS A 3 -48.88 -4.57 -56.45
C LYS A 3 -48.28 -4.95 -57.81
N GLN A 4 -47.20 -5.74 -57.73
CA GLN A 4 -46.62 -6.65 -58.74
C GLN A 4 -45.54 -6.02 -59.64
N ASP A 5 -44.37 -6.62 -59.89
CA ASP A 5 -44.00 -8.04 -59.80
C ASP A 5 -42.50 -8.32 -59.58
N CYS A 6 -42.26 -9.60 -59.33
CA CYS A 6 -41.06 -10.36 -59.00
C CYS A 6 -39.86 -10.26 -59.97
N GLY A 7 -38.68 -10.57 -59.44
CA GLY A 7 -37.51 -10.99 -60.21
C GLY A 7 -36.43 -11.61 -59.31
N VAL A 8 -36.55 -12.92 -59.05
CA VAL A 8 -35.45 -13.75 -58.54
C VAL A 8 -34.60 -14.18 -59.73
N TRP A 9 -33.28 -13.99 -59.68
CA TRP A 9 -32.35 -14.91 -60.33
C TRP A 9 -30.98 -14.92 -59.65
N LEU A 10 -30.48 -16.15 -59.46
CA LEU A 10 -29.26 -16.57 -58.77
C LEU A 10 -28.00 -16.28 -59.60
N GLY A 11 -26.88 -16.00 -58.91
CA GLY A 11 -25.55 -16.18 -59.48
C GLY A 11 -24.44 -15.70 -58.55
N GLY A 12 -23.40 -16.53 -58.41
CA GLY A 12 -22.22 -16.34 -57.57
C GLY A 12 -21.61 -14.93 -57.62
N VAL A 13 -20.86 -14.48 -56.62
CA VAL A 13 -19.62 -15.10 -56.15
C VAL A 13 -19.39 -14.69 -54.70
N ALA A 14 -19.14 -15.66 -53.81
CA ALA A 14 -18.63 -15.37 -52.48
C ALA A 14 -17.15 -14.97 -52.60
N PHE A 15 -16.89 -13.66 -52.68
CA PHE A 15 -15.57 -13.13 -52.41
C PHE A 15 -15.27 -13.35 -50.93
N ILE A 16 -14.45 -14.37 -50.62
CA ILE A 16 -13.72 -14.46 -49.36
C ILE A 16 -12.67 -13.35 -49.42
N GLY A 17 -13.09 -12.13 -49.07
CA GLY A 17 -12.20 -11.03 -48.80
C GLY A 17 -11.40 -11.37 -47.56
N LEU A 18 -10.15 -11.77 -47.75
CA LEU A 18 -9.12 -11.76 -46.72
C LEU A 18 -8.95 -10.32 -46.25
N CYS A 19 -9.75 -9.89 -45.27
CA CYS A 19 -9.45 -8.73 -44.48
C CYS A 19 -8.13 -9.00 -43.74
N PRO A 20 -7.05 -8.25 -43.99
CA PRO A 20 -5.91 -8.29 -43.10
C PRO A 20 -6.39 -7.75 -41.76
N PHE A 21 -6.57 -8.64 -40.79
CA PHE A 21 -6.62 -8.27 -39.39
C PHE A 21 -5.28 -7.63 -39.06
N VAL A 22 -5.25 -6.30 -39.08
CA VAL A 22 -4.20 -5.53 -38.43
C VAL A 22 -4.38 -5.79 -36.94
N ILE A 23 -3.61 -6.74 -36.41
CA ILE A 23 -3.42 -6.88 -34.98
C ILE A 23 -2.66 -5.62 -34.56
N VAL A 24 -3.40 -4.60 -34.13
CA VAL A 24 -2.83 -3.54 -33.31
C VAL A 24 -2.41 -4.24 -32.03
N ALA A 25 -1.11 -4.52 -31.92
CA ALA A 25 -0.52 -4.95 -30.67
C ALA A 25 -0.89 -3.88 -29.64
N GLY A 26 -1.80 -4.22 -28.74
CA GLY A 26 -2.12 -3.38 -27.60
C GLY A 26 -0.81 -3.09 -26.89
N GLN A 27 -0.40 -1.83 -26.91
CA GLN A 27 0.67 -1.36 -26.04
C GLN A 27 0.20 -1.72 -24.62
N THR A 28 0.85 -2.70 -24.00
CA THR A 28 0.80 -2.83 -22.55
C THR A 28 1.16 -1.46 -22.00
N PRO A 29 0.25 -0.79 -21.24
CA PRO A 29 0.58 0.50 -20.67
C PRO A 29 1.88 0.32 -19.90
N ALA A 30 2.88 1.13 -20.23
CA ALA A 30 4.09 1.20 -19.44
C ALA A 30 3.66 1.38 -17.98
N SER A 31 4.09 0.47 -17.11
CA SER A 31 3.88 0.55 -15.65
C SER A 31 4.01 2.02 -15.24
N ALA A 32 2.91 2.61 -14.75
CA ALA A 32 2.89 4.02 -14.42
C ALA A 32 3.77 4.23 -13.19
N ALA A 33 4.99 4.71 -13.41
CA ALA A 33 5.88 5.10 -12.32
C ALA A 33 5.15 6.07 -11.39
N CYS A 34 5.23 5.82 -10.09
CA CYS A 34 4.56 6.64 -9.08
C CYS A 34 5.08 8.09 -9.12
N PRO A 35 4.27 9.09 -9.57
CA PRO A 35 4.78 10.41 -9.94
C PRO A 35 4.89 11.36 -8.73
N ILE A 36 5.41 10.86 -7.61
CA ILE A 36 5.63 11.67 -6.40
C ILE A 36 6.71 12.71 -6.70
N PRO A 37 6.58 13.99 -6.30
CA PRO A 37 7.56 15.02 -6.62
C PRO A 37 8.89 14.79 -5.91
N ASP A 38 9.99 15.13 -6.59
CA ASP A 38 11.36 15.06 -6.03
C ASP A 38 11.57 15.98 -4.81
N SER A 39 10.67 16.95 -4.60
CA SER A 39 10.66 17.81 -3.41
C SER A 39 10.26 17.09 -2.12
N VAL A 40 9.71 15.88 -2.21
CA VAL A 40 9.36 15.06 -1.05
C VAL A 40 10.61 14.35 -0.52
N LEU A 41 11.09 14.73 0.66
CA LEU A 41 12.37 14.26 1.22
C LEU A 41 12.53 12.74 1.30
N ASP A 42 11.44 12.00 1.52
CA ASP A 42 11.40 10.55 1.65
C ASP A 42 10.73 9.85 0.46
N GLN A 43 10.73 10.50 -0.72
CA GLN A 43 10.12 10.04 -1.96
C GLN A 43 10.43 8.57 -2.26
N ALA A 44 11.70 8.15 -2.23
CA ALA A 44 12.09 6.78 -2.55
C ALA A 44 11.38 5.75 -1.63
N THR A 45 11.33 6.02 -0.32
CA THR A 45 10.63 5.17 0.64
C THR A 45 9.14 5.12 0.35
N ILE A 46 8.52 6.27 0.07
CA ILE A 46 7.09 6.35 -0.24
C ILE A 46 6.77 5.59 -1.54
N ILE A 47 7.56 5.76 -2.59
CA ILE A 47 7.40 5.03 -3.86
C ILE A 47 7.49 3.52 -3.61
N THR A 48 8.47 3.05 -2.85
CA THR A 48 8.62 1.62 -2.52
C THR A 48 7.51 1.07 -1.60
N SER A 49 6.74 1.94 -0.95
CA SER A 49 5.58 1.52 -0.16
C SER A 49 4.37 1.17 -1.02
N PHE A 50 4.34 1.57 -2.29
CA PHE A 50 3.32 1.16 -3.24
C PHE A 50 3.73 -0.14 -3.95
N LEU A 51 2.73 -0.97 -4.26
CA LEU A 51 2.92 -2.21 -5.00
C LEU A 51 3.58 -1.92 -6.36
N ASN A 52 4.64 -2.65 -6.66
CA ASN A 52 5.48 -2.46 -7.86
C ASN A 52 6.04 -1.04 -8.03
N SER A 53 6.02 -0.21 -6.98
CA SER A 53 6.39 1.21 -7.07
C SER A 53 5.50 2.02 -8.04
N GLU A 54 4.24 1.61 -8.15
CA GLU A 54 3.23 2.21 -9.01
C GLU A 54 2.17 2.95 -8.20
N CYS A 55 1.89 4.19 -8.58
CA CYS A 55 0.79 4.97 -8.04
C CYS A 55 0.31 5.99 -9.07
N THR A 56 -0.90 6.51 -8.92
CA THR A 56 -1.47 7.54 -9.78
C THR A 56 -1.66 8.82 -9.01
N LYS A 57 -1.22 9.95 -9.57
CA LYS A 57 -1.55 11.28 -9.05
C LYS A 57 -2.98 11.63 -9.45
N GLN A 58 -3.79 12.02 -8.48
CA GLN A 58 -5.15 12.48 -8.66
C GLN A 58 -5.34 13.81 -7.94
N THR A 59 -5.77 14.84 -8.66
CA THR A 59 -6.26 16.08 -8.06
C THR A 59 -7.73 15.90 -7.70
N LEU A 60 -8.09 16.11 -6.44
CA LEU A 60 -9.46 15.94 -5.97
C LEU A 60 -10.37 17.01 -6.56
N THR A 61 -11.52 16.62 -7.10
CA THR A 61 -12.53 17.56 -7.63
C THR A 61 -13.55 18.00 -6.59
N GLN A 62 -13.62 17.29 -5.47
CA GLN A 62 -14.50 17.54 -4.34
C GLN A 62 -13.85 17.05 -3.05
N ASP A 63 -14.38 17.48 -1.91
CA ASP A 63 -13.96 16.96 -0.62
C ASP A 63 -14.11 15.44 -0.58
N THR A 64 -13.02 14.75 -0.25
CA THR A 64 -12.96 13.29 -0.29
C THR A 64 -12.50 12.77 1.07
N THR A 65 -13.22 11.76 1.57
CA THR A 65 -12.91 11.15 2.87
C THR A 65 -12.07 9.89 2.68
N TYR A 66 -11.02 9.79 3.48
CA TYR A 66 -10.19 8.62 3.65
C TYR A 66 -10.17 8.21 5.13
N TYR A 67 -9.57 7.06 5.41
CA TYR A 67 -9.32 6.55 6.74
C TYR A 67 -7.83 6.48 7.02
N ARG A 68 -7.50 6.52 8.31
CA ARG A 68 -6.14 6.39 8.81
C ARG A 68 -6.14 5.57 10.08
N TYR A 69 -5.14 4.71 10.23
CA TYR A 69 -4.98 3.80 11.36
C TYR A 69 -3.68 4.08 12.10
N TYR A 70 -3.76 4.23 13.42
CA TYR A 70 -2.65 4.70 14.24
C TYR A 70 -2.75 4.19 15.69
N ASN A 71 -1.73 4.49 16.50
CA ASN A 71 -1.67 4.09 17.92
C ASN A 71 -2.56 4.95 18.82
N ASP A 72 -2.92 4.38 19.97
CA ASP A 72 -3.62 5.07 21.05
C ASP A 72 -2.77 6.08 21.84
N ASP A 73 -1.45 6.07 21.64
CA ASP A 73 -0.49 6.90 22.38
C ASP A 73 -0.26 8.31 21.81
N ASN A 74 -1.03 8.72 20.80
CA ASN A 74 -0.91 10.00 20.08
C ASN A 74 0.43 10.26 19.36
N THR A 75 1.38 9.31 19.34
CA THR A 75 2.72 9.50 18.73
C THR A 75 2.63 9.79 17.23
N TYR A 76 1.59 9.26 16.60
CA TYR A 76 1.31 9.44 15.19
C TYR A 76 -0.08 10.04 15.02
N ARG A 77 -0.37 11.20 15.61
CA ARG A 77 -1.70 11.83 15.44
C ARG A 77 -1.94 12.37 14.03
N PHE A 78 -0.87 12.69 13.28
CA PHE A 78 -0.97 13.13 11.89
C PHE A 78 -0.06 12.27 11.03
N GLY A 79 -0.59 11.77 9.91
CA GLY A 79 0.17 10.93 8.99
C GLY A 79 -0.23 11.21 7.54
N ARG A 80 0.72 10.97 6.66
CA ARG A 80 0.60 11.21 5.22
C ARG A 80 0.01 10.03 4.45
N PHE A 81 -0.01 8.85 5.05
CA PHE A 81 -0.59 7.64 4.48
C PHE A 81 -2.01 7.44 4.97
N LEU A 82 -2.91 7.25 4.02
CA LEU A 82 -4.35 7.12 4.17
C LEU A 82 -4.83 5.91 3.37
N THR A 83 -6.07 5.50 3.56
CA THR A 83 -6.69 4.40 2.80
C THR A 83 -8.18 4.63 2.63
N THR A 84 -8.77 4.05 1.59
CA THR A 84 -10.23 3.96 1.47
C THR A 84 -10.80 2.75 2.22
N ASN A 85 -9.94 1.81 2.62
CA ASN A 85 -10.34 0.60 3.32
C ASN A 85 -10.78 0.94 4.75
N PHE A 86 -11.99 0.53 5.08
CA PHE A 86 -12.55 0.65 6.42
C PHE A 86 -12.29 -0.65 7.19
N TYR A 87 -11.75 -0.57 8.40
CA TYR A 87 -11.48 -1.74 9.25
C TYR A 87 -12.25 -1.57 10.55
N ASP A 88 -13.31 -2.34 10.75
CA ASP A 88 -14.15 -2.27 11.95
C ASP A 88 -14.92 -3.58 12.22
N SER A 89 -15.66 -3.62 13.33
CA SER A 89 -16.45 -4.79 13.68
C SER A 89 -17.64 -5.02 12.73
N SER A 90 -18.15 -3.97 12.07
CA SER A 90 -19.28 -4.09 11.14
C SER A 90 -18.93 -4.85 9.87
N ASN A 91 -17.65 -4.85 9.47
CA ASN A 91 -17.15 -5.62 8.32
C ASN A 91 -16.20 -6.77 8.71
N GLY A 92 -16.15 -7.13 9.99
CA GLY A 92 -15.39 -8.28 10.48
C GLY A 92 -13.87 -8.09 10.41
N LYS A 93 -13.39 -6.85 10.36
CA LYS A 93 -11.96 -6.52 10.26
C LYS A 93 -11.39 -6.06 11.59
N THR A 94 -10.10 -6.33 11.75
CA THR A 94 -9.36 -6.15 13.00
C THR A 94 -8.09 -5.31 12.84
N THR A 95 -7.41 -5.03 13.95
CA THR A 95 -6.06 -4.43 13.97
C THR A 95 -5.09 -5.24 13.12
N LEU A 96 -5.16 -6.58 13.19
CA LEU A 96 -4.30 -7.48 12.44
C LEU A 96 -4.54 -7.37 10.93
N ASP A 97 -5.80 -7.29 10.48
CA ASP A 97 -6.14 -7.07 9.07
C ASP A 97 -5.55 -5.76 8.57
N ALA A 98 -5.74 -4.66 9.31
CA ALA A 98 -5.20 -3.35 8.94
C ALA A 98 -3.67 -3.38 8.84
N ILE A 99 -3.00 -4.02 9.80
CA ILE A 99 -1.54 -4.17 9.81
C ILE A 99 -1.05 -4.95 8.58
N GLN A 100 -1.71 -6.06 8.23
CA GLN A 100 -1.28 -6.93 7.14
C GLN A 100 -1.58 -6.32 5.77
N GLU A 101 -2.79 -5.82 5.55
CA GLU A 101 -3.26 -5.32 4.25
C GLU A 101 -2.68 -3.94 3.90
N LEU A 102 -2.41 -3.09 4.90
CA LEU A 102 -1.72 -1.80 4.70
C LEU A 102 -0.20 -1.94 4.88
N ALA A 103 0.30 -3.16 5.08
CA ALA A 103 1.71 -3.48 5.27
C ALA A 103 2.41 -2.62 6.35
N LEU A 104 1.76 -2.43 7.50
CA LEU A 104 2.27 -1.64 8.62
C LEU A 104 3.36 -2.44 9.36
N ALA A 105 4.57 -2.44 8.83
CA ALA A 105 5.66 -3.23 9.39
C ALA A 105 6.04 -2.75 10.81
N GLN A 106 6.02 -3.67 11.78
CA GLN A 106 6.12 -3.34 13.22
C GLN A 106 7.53 -2.96 13.69
N TYR A 107 8.48 -2.81 12.76
CA TYR A 107 9.81 -2.30 13.03
C TYR A 107 10.00 -0.87 12.49
N PHE A 108 9.00 -0.31 11.79
CA PHE A 108 9.04 1.09 11.36
C PHE A 108 8.69 2.01 12.53
N GLY A 109 9.71 2.66 13.07
CA GLY A 109 9.59 3.68 14.12
C GLY A 109 9.27 3.09 15.50
N PRO A 110 9.90 3.59 16.57
CA PRO A 110 9.39 3.37 17.92
C PRO A 110 8.40 4.50 18.28
N PRO A 111 7.19 4.20 18.80
CA PRO A 111 6.57 2.88 18.92
C PRO A 111 6.00 2.37 17.58
N PRO A 112 5.83 1.06 17.38
CA PRO A 112 5.28 0.53 16.14
C PRO A 112 3.81 0.89 15.96
N ASN A 113 3.32 1.00 14.72
CA ASN A 113 1.91 1.28 14.45
C ASN A 113 1.04 0.02 14.61
N LEU A 114 0.30 -0.06 15.72
CA LEU A 114 -0.60 -1.15 16.10
C LEU A 114 -2.02 -1.01 15.52
N ALA A 115 -2.30 0.04 14.75
CA ALA A 115 -3.60 0.29 14.10
C ALA A 115 -4.82 0.26 15.05
N GLN A 116 -4.63 0.62 16.32
CA GLN A 116 -5.67 0.51 17.37
C GLN A 116 -6.79 1.55 17.20
N LEU A 117 -6.45 2.74 16.70
CA LEU A 117 -7.37 3.84 16.50
C LEU A 117 -7.58 4.11 15.02
N ARG A 118 -8.80 4.55 14.68
CA ARG A 118 -9.19 4.98 13.34
C ARG A 118 -9.56 6.46 13.34
N GLU A 119 -9.01 7.18 12.36
CA GLU A 119 -9.39 8.54 12.02
C GLU A 119 -10.09 8.57 10.67
N ARG A 120 -11.10 9.43 10.56
CA ARG A 120 -11.65 9.90 9.30
C ARG A 120 -10.89 11.16 8.89
N VAL A 121 -10.31 11.13 7.70
CA VAL A 121 -9.51 12.23 7.15
C VAL A 121 -10.23 12.79 5.94
N THR A 122 -10.74 14.01 6.06
CA THR A 122 -11.36 14.72 4.92
C THR A 122 -10.31 15.58 4.25
N LEU A 123 -10.07 15.31 2.97
CA LEU A 123 -9.18 16.07 2.11
C LEU A 123 -10.01 17.03 1.25
N PRO A 124 -9.63 18.31 1.15
CA PRO A 124 -10.39 19.30 0.39
C PRO A 124 -10.23 19.11 -1.13
N ALA A 125 -11.20 19.61 -1.88
CA ALA A 125 -11.07 19.76 -3.33
C ALA A 125 -9.79 20.56 -3.71
N GLY A 126 -9.20 20.22 -4.84
CA GLY A 126 -7.98 20.83 -5.37
C GLY A 126 -6.68 20.25 -4.80
N LEU A 127 -6.73 19.36 -3.80
CA LEU A 127 -5.54 18.69 -3.27
C LEU A 127 -5.09 17.54 -4.19
N ASP A 128 -3.78 17.43 -4.38
CA ASP A 128 -3.16 16.28 -5.04
C ASP A 128 -2.99 15.11 -4.06
N VAL A 129 -3.42 13.93 -4.49
CA VAL A 129 -3.29 12.66 -3.75
C VAL A 129 -2.66 11.62 -4.67
N TYR A 130 -1.75 10.81 -4.12
CA TYR A 130 -1.10 9.73 -4.84
C TYR A 130 -1.69 8.40 -4.39
N ILE A 131 -2.43 7.74 -5.28
CA ILE A 131 -3.25 6.57 -4.95
C ILE A 131 -2.67 5.33 -5.62
N GLY A 132 -2.59 4.24 -4.89
CA GLY A 132 -2.14 2.95 -5.38
C GLY A 132 -2.52 1.82 -4.43
N VAL A 133 -1.86 0.68 -4.57
CA VAL A 133 -2.01 -0.47 -3.66
C VAL A 133 -0.81 -0.48 -2.71
N ALA A 134 -1.02 -0.79 -1.43
CA ALA A 134 0.07 -0.97 -0.48
C ALA A 134 0.95 -2.17 -0.90
N GLY A 135 2.24 -1.95 -1.05
CA GLY A 135 3.23 -2.97 -1.40
C GLY A 135 3.67 -3.79 -0.19
N PRO A 136 4.10 -5.05 -0.39
CA PRO A 136 4.51 -5.92 0.70
C PRO A 136 5.78 -5.42 1.39
N GLN A 137 5.85 -5.55 2.72
CA GLN A 137 7.03 -5.25 3.53
C GLN A 137 7.69 -6.54 4.06
N PRO A 138 9.02 -6.58 4.21
CA PRO A 138 9.69 -7.74 4.82
C PRO A 138 9.26 -7.96 6.28
N PRO A 139 9.09 -9.20 6.76
CA PRO A 139 8.86 -10.40 5.96
C PRO A 139 7.47 -10.36 5.31
N LYS A 140 7.40 -10.67 4.01
CA LYS A 140 6.15 -10.56 3.22
C LYS A 140 5.00 -11.41 3.75
N ALA A 141 5.31 -12.51 4.45
CA ALA A 141 4.31 -13.35 5.10
C ALA A 141 3.56 -12.63 6.25
N CYS A 142 4.18 -11.61 6.85
CA CYS A 142 3.59 -10.81 7.93
C CYS A 142 2.96 -9.51 7.42
N TYR A 143 3.50 -8.95 6.34
CA TYR A 143 3.06 -7.65 5.80
C TYR A 143 2.87 -7.77 4.28
N PRO A 144 1.88 -8.55 3.81
CA PRO A 144 1.69 -8.79 2.39
C PRO A 144 1.22 -7.55 1.61
N GLY A 145 0.63 -6.55 2.29
CA GLY A 145 0.01 -5.42 1.62
C GLY A 145 -1.28 -5.82 0.90
N GLY A 146 -1.69 -5.02 -0.08
CA GLY A 146 -2.83 -5.33 -0.95
C GLY A 146 -4.06 -4.44 -0.78
N ALA A 147 -4.16 -3.65 0.29
CA ALA A 147 -5.22 -2.63 0.42
C ALA A 147 -4.89 -1.36 -0.37
N THR A 148 -5.90 -0.52 -0.60
CA THR A 148 -5.71 0.81 -1.18
C THR A 148 -4.84 1.64 -0.24
N GLN A 149 -3.87 2.35 -0.80
CA GLN A 149 -3.06 3.33 -0.11
C GLN A 149 -3.17 4.67 -0.85
N ALA A 150 -3.30 5.75 -0.09
CA ALA A 150 -3.23 7.11 -0.57
C ALA A 150 -2.13 7.85 0.20
N PHE A 151 -1.34 8.65 -0.52
CA PHE A 151 -0.32 9.51 0.06
C PHE A 151 -0.65 10.99 -0.21
N ILE A 152 -0.50 11.82 0.82
CA ILE A 152 -0.56 13.29 0.73
C ILE A 152 0.78 13.89 1.14
N GLU A 153 1.22 14.95 0.47
CA GLU A 153 2.53 15.54 0.74
C GLU A 153 2.58 16.27 2.09
N ASN A 154 1.51 16.98 2.45
CA ASN A 154 1.48 17.85 3.62
C ASN A 154 0.15 17.70 4.39
N THR A 155 0.24 17.23 5.63
CA THR A 155 -0.92 17.07 6.52
C THR A 155 -1.45 18.39 7.09
N ARG A 156 -0.74 19.50 6.87
CA ARG A 156 -1.10 20.85 7.35
C ARG A 156 -1.75 21.71 6.27
N THR A 157 -2.02 21.17 5.09
CA THR A 157 -2.75 21.91 4.05
C THR A 157 -4.11 22.35 4.59
N THR A 158 -4.45 23.62 4.38
CA THR A 158 -5.71 24.21 4.84
C THR A 158 -6.90 23.40 4.33
N GLY A 159 -7.87 23.13 5.21
CA GLY A 159 -9.07 22.36 4.89
C GLY A 159 -8.95 20.86 5.13
N ILE A 160 -7.74 20.32 5.33
CA ILE A 160 -7.61 18.94 5.80
C ILE A 160 -8.12 18.84 7.24
N SER A 161 -9.02 17.88 7.48
CA SER A 161 -9.58 17.60 8.80
C SER A 161 -9.31 16.16 9.22
N PHE A 162 -8.85 15.97 10.46
CA PHE A 162 -8.65 14.67 11.09
C PHE A 162 -9.64 14.54 12.25
N ILE A 163 -10.58 13.61 12.12
CA ILE A 163 -11.64 13.39 13.11
C ILE A 163 -11.52 11.95 13.61
N PHE A 164 -11.42 11.78 14.93
CA PHE A 164 -11.48 10.44 15.54
C PHE A 164 -12.80 9.75 15.16
N ASP A 165 -12.69 8.52 14.65
CA ASP A 165 -13.83 7.76 14.11
C ASP A 165 -14.08 6.45 14.89
N GLY A 166 -13.18 6.06 15.79
CA GLY A 166 -13.38 4.94 16.71
C GLY A 166 -12.15 4.08 16.92
N ASN A 167 -12.35 3.00 17.68
CA ASN A 167 -11.35 1.96 17.90
C ASN A 167 -11.50 0.85 16.85
N VAL A 168 -10.39 0.23 16.47
CA VAL A 168 -10.39 -0.98 15.66
C VAL A 168 -10.44 -2.20 16.58
N PRO A 169 -11.29 -3.21 16.31
CA PRO A 169 -11.32 -4.44 17.09
C PRO A 169 -9.96 -5.13 17.11
N ASP A 170 -9.54 -5.63 18.27
CA ASP A 170 -8.28 -6.36 18.38
C ASP A 170 -8.34 -7.69 17.61
N GLY A 171 -7.36 -7.91 16.73
CA GLY A 171 -7.17 -9.14 15.98
C GLY A 171 -6.14 -10.08 16.59
N GLY A 172 -5.58 -9.71 17.74
CA GLY A 172 -4.48 -10.42 18.38
C GLY A 172 -3.11 -9.96 17.89
N SER A 173 -2.12 -10.82 18.08
CA SER A 173 -0.71 -10.48 17.83
C SER A 173 -0.15 -11.20 16.60
N LEU A 174 0.75 -10.51 15.91
CA LEU A 174 1.57 -11.14 14.88
C LEU A 174 2.50 -12.19 15.50
N PRO A 175 2.92 -13.22 14.73
CA PRO A 175 4.01 -14.09 15.11
C PRO A 175 5.30 -13.33 15.47
N ALA A 176 6.09 -13.87 16.41
CA ALA A 176 7.30 -13.20 16.92
C ALA A 176 8.33 -12.83 15.82
N ASN A 177 8.39 -13.61 14.73
CA ASN A 177 9.28 -13.35 13.60
C ASN A 177 8.87 -12.15 12.73
N CYS A 178 7.69 -11.57 12.95
CA CYS A 178 7.24 -10.37 12.23
C CYS A 178 7.84 -9.07 12.80
N TYR A 179 8.28 -9.06 14.05
CA TYR A 179 8.73 -7.83 14.74
C TYR A 179 10.19 -7.43 14.45
N THR A 180 10.89 -8.20 13.64
CA THR A 180 12.23 -7.86 13.15
C THR A 180 12.14 -7.56 11.67
N ALA A 181 12.70 -6.42 11.23
CA ALA A 181 13.06 -6.27 9.83
C ALA A 181 13.88 -7.49 9.49
N GLY A 182 13.40 -8.33 8.57
CA GLY A 182 14.12 -9.55 8.20
C GLY A 182 15.55 -9.13 7.92
N LYS A 183 16.52 -9.54 8.77
CA LYS A 183 17.89 -9.60 8.31
C LYS A 183 17.77 -10.44 7.06
N SER A 184 18.09 -9.89 5.90
CA SER A 184 18.42 -10.73 4.78
C SER A 184 19.44 -11.72 5.34
N ILE A 185 19.04 -12.97 5.50
CA ILE A 185 19.98 -14.07 5.53
C ILE A 185 20.12 -14.38 4.05
N PRO A 186 21.08 -13.79 3.31
CA PRO A 186 21.62 -14.56 2.21
C PRO A 186 22.24 -15.78 2.88
N GLU A 187 21.69 -16.96 2.60
CA GLU A 187 22.45 -18.18 2.84
C GLU A 187 23.82 -18.01 2.18
N PRO A 188 24.93 -18.34 2.88
CA PRO A 188 26.22 -18.36 2.24
C PRO A 188 26.20 -19.47 1.20
N SER A 189 25.99 -19.12 -0.07
CA SER A 189 26.32 -20.02 -1.17
C SER A 189 27.84 -20.24 -1.14
N PRO A 190 28.30 -21.49 -1.20
CA PRO A 190 29.70 -21.82 -1.01
C PRO A 190 30.52 -21.47 -2.26
N LEU A 191 31.79 -21.13 -2.00
CA LEU A 191 32.97 -21.24 -2.87
C LEU A 191 33.44 -20.02 -3.69
N PHE A 192 34.76 -19.79 -3.52
CA PHE A 192 35.71 -18.90 -4.21
C PHE A 192 35.61 -17.40 -3.87
N GLY A 193 36.60 -16.71 -3.32
CA GLY A 193 37.97 -17.06 -2.92
C GLY A 193 38.71 -15.77 -2.49
N ILE A 194 39.63 -15.92 -1.54
CA ILE A 194 40.86 -15.12 -1.34
C ILE A 194 40.72 -13.60 -1.07
N GLY A 195 41.13 -13.17 0.13
CA GLY A 195 41.90 -11.91 0.29
C GLY A 195 41.36 -10.83 1.23
N ALA A 196 41.90 -10.82 2.44
CA ALA A 196 42.26 -9.64 3.27
C ALA A 196 41.18 -8.76 3.96
N ILE A 197 41.12 -8.95 5.29
CA ILE A 197 41.25 -7.98 6.41
C ILE A 197 40.21 -6.83 6.56
N ALA A 198 39.61 -6.83 7.76
CA ALA A 198 38.63 -5.92 8.40
C ALA A 198 39.08 -4.45 8.55
N ILE A 199 38.20 -3.46 8.86
CA ILE A 199 37.74 -3.12 10.24
C ILE A 199 36.77 -1.90 10.24
N ILE A 200 35.70 -1.99 11.07
CA ILE A 200 34.86 -0.97 11.81
C ILE A 200 34.03 0.06 11.01
N GLY A 201 32.76 0.35 11.29
CA GLY A 201 31.83 -0.07 12.35
C GLY A 201 30.82 1.05 12.66
N LEU A 202 29.53 0.74 12.79
CA LEU A 202 28.56 1.51 13.57
C LEU A 202 27.33 0.62 13.82
N ALA A 203 27.40 -0.18 14.88
CA ALA A 203 26.23 -0.84 15.45
C ALA A 203 25.64 0.11 16.49
N THR A 204 24.50 0.72 16.19
CA THR A 204 23.65 1.31 17.22
C THR A 204 23.05 0.18 18.06
N ILE A 205 23.30 0.27 19.35
CA ILE A 205 22.93 -0.71 20.37
C ILE A 205 21.40 -0.73 20.48
N PHE A 206 20.76 -1.74 19.90
CA PHE A 206 19.41 -2.13 20.27
C PHE A 206 19.46 -2.67 21.70
N ASN A 207 18.76 -2.00 22.62
CA ASN A 207 18.67 -2.43 24.02
C ASN A 207 17.52 -3.44 24.17
N PRO A 208 17.78 -4.75 24.31
CA PRO A 208 16.73 -5.78 24.37
C PRO A 208 15.90 -5.74 25.67
N ALA A 209 16.30 -4.95 26.66
CA ALA A 209 15.60 -4.84 27.94
C ALA A 209 14.21 -4.16 27.83
N LEU A 210 14.00 -3.27 26.85
CA LEU A 210 12.73 -2.55 26.73
C LEU A 210 11.59 -3.43 26.16
N MET A 211 11.91 -4.42 25.33
CA MET A 211 10.90 -5.31 24.73
C MET A 211 10.36 -6.36 25.71
N GLN A 212 11.20 -6.86 26.64
CA GLN A 212 10.74 -7.90 27.58
C GLN A 212 9.77 -7.37 28.65
N SER A 213 9.73 -6.06 28.89
CA SER A 213 8.82 -5.46 29.87
C SER A 213 7.36 -5.50 29.42
N LYS A 214 7.07 -5.42 28.12
CA LYS A 214 5.67 -5.40 27.64
C LYS A 214 5.05 -6.78 27.46
N ILE A 215 5.87 -7.80 27.16
CA ILE A 215 5.38 -9.20 27.05
C ILE A 215 4.86 -9.71 28.41
N LYS A 216 5.42 -9.24 29.54
CA LYS A 216 4.93 -9.61 30.88
C LYS A 216 3.63 -8.90 31.31
N GLN A 217 3.28 -7.76 30.72
CA GLN A 217 2.03 -7.06 31.08
C GLN A 217 0.80 -7.64 30.39
N ILE A 218 0.96 -8.25 29.21
CA ILE A 218 -0.16 -8.85 28.45
C ILE A 218 -0.51 -10.25 28.98
N ALA A 219 0.42 -10.93 29.67
CA ALA A 219 0.20 -12.27 30.21
C ALA A 219 -0.51 -12.32 31.59
N ASN A 220 -0.78 -11.17 32.22
CA ASN A 220 -1.37 -11.08 33.56
C ASN A 220 -2.53 -10.07 33.66
N GLY A 221 -3.21 -9.79 32.55
CA GLY A 221 -4.42 -8.96 32.49
C GLY A 221 -5.65 -9.79 32.15
#